data_AF-A0A0Q9U282-F1
#
_entry.id   AF-A0A0Q9U282-F1
#
_cell.length_a   1.000
_cell.length_b   1.000
_cell.length_c   1.000
_cell.angle_alpha   90.00
_cell.angle_beta   90.00
_cell.angle_gamma   90.00
#
_symmetry.space_group_name_H-M   'P 1'
#
loop_
_entity.id
_entity.type
_entity.pdbx_description
1 polymer ?
#
loop_
_entity_poly.entity_id
_entity_poly.type
_entity_poly.pdbx_seq_one_letter_code
_entity_poly.pdbx_strand_id
1 'polypeptide(L)'
;MVVGGGIGGLANALALSRKGLRVRVLERAAEFGEVGAGLQIAPNCTRILDQWDLLDEVVSLGVVPENLVMRDAVDGSELTRLDLADARARYGFPYVVIHRSDLHGTLLRACERAGVDLVTDVAVTAYEQEVDGATVVHGNGRETARVVIAADGLHSVARRLVSDDQPVSSAYVAYRGAVPTGQVEQLDIALDDVVVYVGPKCHFVQYPLRGGEMFNQVAVFESAKALAGEEDWGTPDELDAAFDQTCENVRAGLPLMWRDKWWRMYDRDPIDQWVVGRVALTGDSAHPPLQYLAQGAVMAIEDAWVLSEHVGAQVSTGAAGATLDWDAALAAYQAVRPEHCRRVLTTARAWGALWHLTGEERLWRNDVMRTRDVRDYAFVDWLYGATALVPEGEPQMFEPLVVRVTVPSGV
;
A
#
# COMPACT_ATOMS: atom_id res chain seq x y z
N MET A 1 12.60 -14.44 -13.06
CA MET A 1 11.20 -14.48 -13.54
C MET A 1 10.33 -13.86 -12.47
N VAL A 2 9.30 -13.11 -12.85
CA VAL A 2 8.35 -12.48 -11.93
C VAL A 2 6.96 -13.04 -12.24
N VAL A 3 6.20 -13.39 -11.20
CA VAL A 3 4.84 -13.90 -11.33
C VAL A 3 3.89 -12.87 -10.73
N GLY A 4 2.98 -12.34 -11.54
CA GLY A 4 2.10 -11.21 -11.22
C GLY A 4 2.53 -9.92 -11.93
N GLY A 5 1.58 -9.28 -12.60
CA GLY A 5 1.71 -8.06 -13.40
C GLY A 5 1.08 -6.81 -12.77
N GLY A 6 0.78 -6.85 -11.47
CA GLY A 6 0.40 -5.67 -10.70
C GLY A 6 1.59 -4.75 -10.41
N ILE A 7 1.36 -3.67 -9.64
CA ILE A 7 2.39 -2.67 -9.29
C ILE A 7 3.68 -3.32 -8.75
N GLY A 8 3.57 -4.25 -7.79
CA GLY A 8 4.75 -4.91 -7.20
C GLY A 8 5.54 -5.77 -8.19
N GLY A 9 4.85 -6.47 -9.09
CA GLY A 9 5.49 -7.30 -10.10
C GLY A 9 6.22 -6.48 -11.16
N LEU A 10 5.57 -5.42 -11.68
CA LEU A 10 6.21 -4.51 -12.62
C LEU A 10 7.36 -3.72 -11.97
N ALA A 11 7.24 -3.32 -10.71
CA ALA A 11 8.33 -2.70 -9.96
C ALA A 11 9.54 -3.64 -9.86
N ASN A 12 9.34 -4.91 -9.48
CA ASN A 12 10.41 -5.91 -9.43
C ASN A 12 11.06 -6.11 -10.79
N ALA A 13 10.25 -6.17 -11.85
CA ALA A 13 10.77 -6.37 -13.20
C ALA A 13 11.61 -5.19 -13.68
N LEU A 14 11.13 -3.97 -13.46
CA LEU A 14 11.88 -2.75 -13.77
C LEU A 14 13.17 -2.66 -12.95
N ALA A 15 13.09 -2.85 -11.62
CA ALA A 15 14.23 -2.70 -10.73
C ALA A 15 15.36 -3.69 -11.09
N LEU A 16 15.03 -4.96 -11.34
CA LEU A 16 16.01 -5.99 -11.72
C LEU A 16 16.54 -5.78 -13.14
N SER A 17 15.70 -5.38 -14.10
CA SER A 17 16.17 -5.07 -15.47
C SER A 17 17.14 -3.90 -15.51
N ARG A 18 16.94 -2.88 -14.66
CA ARG A 18 17.90 -1.77 -14.48
C ARG A 18 19.26 -2.22 -13.95
N LYS A 19 19.37 -3.40 -13.34
CA LYS A 19 20.65 -4.03 -12.96
C LYS A 19 21.24 -4.92 -14.07
N GLY A 20 20.72 -4.82 -15.29
CA GLY A 20 21.21 -5.56 -16.46
C GLY A 20 20.69 -7.00 -16.56
N LEU A 21 19.67 -7.36 -15.77
CA LEU A 21 19.10 -8.71 -15.80
C LEU A 21 18.02 -8.85 -16.88
N ARG A 22 17.96 -10.03 -17.50
CA ARG A 22 16.82 -10.40 -18.33
C ARG A 22 15.65 -10.82 -17.44
N VAL A 23 14.54 -10.12 -17.56
CA VAL A 23 13.35 -10.38 -16.76
C VAL A 23 12.17 -10.74 -17.66
N ARG A 24 11.43 -11.75 -17.23
CA ARG A 24 10.15 -12.19 -17.80
C ARG A 24 9.08 -12.09 -16.72
N VAL A 25 7.95 -11.48 -17.04
CA VAL A 25 6.78 -11.31 -16.17
C VAL A 25 5.65 -12.18 -16.72
N LEU A 26 5.05 -12.98 -15.85
CA LEU A 26 3.86 -13.78 -16.16
C LEU A 26 2.65 -13.17 -15.44
N GLU A 27 1.68 -12.68 -16.19
CA GLU A 27 0.41 -12.14 -15.69
C GLU A 27 -0.76 -13.04 -16.09
N ARG A 28 -1.70 -13.27 -15.17
CA ARG A 28 -2.87 -14.14 -15.40
C ARG A 28 -3.96 -13.47 -16.23
N ALA A 29 -4.09 -12.15 -16.16
CA ALA A 29 -5.05 -11.37 -16.91
C ALA A 29 -4.68 -11.37 -18.40
N ALA A 30 -5.68 -11.22 -19.25
CA ALA A 30 -5.49 -11.16 -20.71
C ALA A 30 -4.76 -9.89 -21.16
N GLU A 31 -4.87 -8.83 -20.37
CA GLU A 31 -4.19 -7.56 -20.58
C GLU A 31 -3.60 -7.04 -19.27
N PHE A 32 -2.49 -6.32 -19.38
CA PHE A 32 -1.96 -5.56 -18.26
C PHE A 32 -2.87 -4.36 -18.00
N GLY A 33 -3.34 -4.22 -16.77
CA GLY A 33 -4.14 -3.08 -16.37
C GLY A 33 -4.53 -3.14 -14.90
N GLU A 34 -4.94 -1.99 -14.39
CA GLU A 34 -5.49 -1.87 -13.05
C GLU A 34 -6.82 -1.12 -13.15
N VAL A 35 -7.89 -1.75 -12.67
CA VAL A 35 -9.14 -1.05 -12.40
C VAL A 35 -9.02 -0.48 -11.00
N GLY A 36 -8.99 0.83 -10.87
CA GLY A 36 -8.68 1.44 -9.60
C GLY A 36 -9.28 2.81 -9.41
N ALA A 37 -9.15 3.25 -8.17
CA ALA A 37 -9.37 4.63 -7.78
C ALA A 37 -8.01 5.24 -7.46
N GLY A 38 -7.99 6.36 -6.76
CA GLY A 38 -6.76 6.97 -6.27
C GLY A 38 -5.95 6.04 -5.37
N LEU A 39 -4.65 6.29 -5.33
CA LEU A 39 -3.75 5.84 -4.28
C LEU A 39 -2.85 6.99 -3.85
N GLN A 40 -2.18 6.78 -2.72
CA GLN A 40 -1.27 7.75 -2.15
C GLN A 40 0.14 7.16 -2.10
N ILE A 41 1.15 7.98 -2.40
CA ILE A 41 2.56 7.59 -2.51
C ILE A 41 3.37 8.55 -1.64
N ALA A 42 3.98 8.01 -0.59
CA ALA A 42 4.76 8.76 0.38
C ALA A 42 6.24 8.93 -0.04
N PRO A 43 7.01 9.82 0.65
CA PRO A 43 8.41 10.13 0.31
C PRO A 43 9.37 8.94 0.24
N ASN A 44 9.13 7.87 1.01
CA ASN A 44 9.89 6.63 0.93
C ASN A 44 9.81 6.00 -0.47
N CYS A 45 8.64 6.05 -1.11
CA CYS A 45 8.44 5.54 -2.45
C CYS A 45 8.81 6.55 -3.55
N THR A 46 8.48 7.84 -3.40
CA THR A 46 8.80 8.83 -4.45
C THR A 46 10.30 9.02 -4.64
N ARG A 47 11.10 8.81 -3.58
CA ARG A 47 12.56 8.67 -3.66
C ARG A 47 13.01 7.53 -4.57
N ILE A 48 12.35 6.37 -4.49
CA ILE A 48 12.68 5.20 -5.31
C ILE A 48 12.28 5.47 -6.77
N LEU A 49 11.11 6.07 -6.98
CA LEU A 49 10.64 6.44 -8.32
C LEU A 49 11.55 7.47 -8.99
N ASP A 50 12.16 8.38 -8.21
CA ASP A 50 13.19 9.31 -8.69
C ASP A 50 14.45 8.57 -9.16
N GLN A 51 14.95 7.61 -8.38
CA GLN A 51 16.09 6.76 -8.78
C GLN A 51 15.82 5.91 -10.03
N TRP A 52 14.53 5.72 -10.37
CA TRP A 52 14.09 5.03 -11.58
C TRP A 52 13.74 5.96 -12.74
N ASP A 53 13.96 7.26 -12.57
CA ASP A 53 13.64 8.30 -13.55
C ASP A 53 12.13 8.36 -13.89
N LEU A 54 11.27 8.00 -12.93
CA LEU A 54 9.81 7.95 -13.08
C LEU A 54 9.06 9.02 -12.28
N LEU A 55 9.73 9.69 -11.34
CA LEU A 55 9.05 10.63 -10.44
C LEU A 55 8.39 11.78 -11.19
N ASP A 56 9.04 12.37 -12.20
CA ASP A 56 8.48 13.47 -12.98
C ASP A 56 7.19 13.07 -13.71
N GLU A 57 7.18 11.88 -14.34
CA GLU A 57 5.99 11.34 -15.00
C GLU A 57 4.87 11.11 -13.96
N VAL A 58 5.18 10.51 -12.81
CA VAL A 58 4.22 10.27 -11.72
C VAL A 58 3.66 11.58 -11.15
N VAL A 59 4.48 12.60 -10.94
CA VAL A 59 4.02 13.92 -10.49
C VAL A 59 3.12 14.57 -11.55
N SER A 60 3.48 14.47 -12.84
CA SER A 60 2.69 15.04 -13.93
C SER A 60 1.30 14.42 -14.10
N LEU A 61 1.16 13.13 -13.76
CA LEU A 61 -0.09 12.39 -13.82
C LEU A 61 -0.89 12.45 -12.51
N GLY A 62 -0.24 12.84 -11.41
CA GLY A 62 -0.81 12.91 -10.08
C GLY A 62 -1.19 14.32 -9.64
N VAL A 63 -1.26 14.49 -8.33
CA VAL A 63 -1.35 15.77 -7.61
C VAL A 63 -0.39 15.71 -6.44
N VAL A 64 0.29 16.83 -6.16
CA VAL A 64 1.15 17.00 -4.97
C VAL A 64 0.34 17.79 -3.95
N PRO A 65 -0.28 17.14 -2.95
CA PRO A 65 -1.08 17.84 -1.96
C PRO A 65 -0.21 18.70 -1.01
N GLU A 66 -0.82 19.74 -0.44
CA GLU A 66 -0.24 20.61 0.58
C GLU A 66 -0.32 20.00 1.97
N ASN A 67 -1.42 19.30 2.31
CA ASN A 67 -1.59 18.68 3.62
C ASN A 67 -2.19 17.28 3.57
N LEU A 68 -1.92 16.49 4.61
CA LEU A 68 -2.77 15.40 5.05
C LEU A 68 -3.61 15.90 6.23
N VAL A 69 -4.91 16.11 6.04
CA VAL A 69 -5.81 16.67 7.05
C VAL A 69 -6.68 15.58 7.64
N MET A 70 -6.66 15.46 8.97
CA MET A 70 -7.57 14.59 9.70
C MET A 70 -8.69 15.43 10.32
N ARG A 71 -9.94 15.05 10.05
CA ARG A 71 -11.17 15.66 10.56
C ARG A 71 -11.98 14.65 11.35
N ASP A 72 -12.80 15.13 12.27
CA ASP A 72 -13.80 14.29 12.92
C ASP A 72 -14.99 14.07 11.98
N ALA A 73 -15.41 12.82 11.81
CA ALA A 73 -16.50 12.50 10.88
C ALA A 73 -17.89 12.91 11.38
N VAL A 74 -18.07 13.21 12.67
CA VAL A 74 -19.39 13.55 13.24
C VAL A 74 -19.65 15.05 13.11
N ASP A 75 -18.70 15.88 13.56
CA ASP A 75 -18.86 17.34 13.55
C ASP A 75 -18.11 18.05 12.41
N GLY A 76 -17.24 17.35 11.68
CA GLY A 76 -16.46 17.90 10.56
C GLY A 76 -15.27 18.78 10.98
N SER A 77 -15.03 18.97 12.27
CA SER A 77 -13.94 19.79 12.80
C SER A 77 -12.58 19.16 12.46
N GLU A 78 -11.60 20.02 12.20
CA GLU A 78 -10.22 19.57 12.04
C GLU A 78 -9.65 19.08 13.37
N LEU A 79 -9.03 17.91 13.33
CA LEU A 79 -8.35 17.29 14.47
C LEU A 79 -6.85 17.58 14.41
N THR A 80 -6.23 17.34 13.27
CA THR A 80 -4.80 17.57 13.07
C THR A 80 -4.45 17.58 11.59
N ARG A 81 -3.21 17.98 11.27
CA ARG A 81 -2.68 17.88 9.90
C ARG A 81 -1.20 17.56 9.86
N LEU A 82 -0.75 17.01 8.73
CA LEU A 82 0.66 16.94 8.35
C LEU A 82 0.90 17.94 7.22
N ASP A 83 1.82 18.89 7.42
CA ASP A 83 2.26 19.83 6.38
C ASP A 83 3.20 19.11 5.41
N LEU A 84 2.78 18.94 4.16
CA LEU A 84 3.53 18.17 3.17
C LEU A 84 4.66 18.97 2.52
N ALA A 85 4.63 20.30 2.59
CA ALA A 85 5.76 21.13 2.17
C ALA A 85 6.93 20.98 3.15
N ASP A 86 6.64 20.99 4.45
CA ASP A 86 7.63 20.76 5.49
C ASP A 86 8.08 19.29 5.53
N ALA A 87 7.16 18.33 5.31
CA ALA A 87 7.53 16.92 5.11
C ALA A 87 8.48 16.74 3.91
N ARG A 88 8.24 17.44 2.79
CA ARG A 88 9.13 17.42 1.63
C ARG A 88 10.50 18.01 1.97
N ALA A 89 10.56 19.11 2.72
CA ALA A 89 11.83 19.68 3.18
C ALA A 89 12.61 18.71 4.08
N ARG A 90 11.91 17.92 4.90
CA ARG A 90 12.49 16.92 5.81
C ARG A 90 12.97 15.66 5.07
N TYR A 91 12.13 15.06 4.23
CA TYR A 91 12.40 13.76 3.61
C TYR A 91 13.03 13.86 2.21
N GLY A 92 13.07 15.06 1.62
CA GLY A 92 13.66 15.38 0.33
C GLY A 92 12.75 15.14 -0.88
N PHE A 93 11.66 14.39 -0.71
CA PHE A 93 10.79 13.96 -1.81
C PHE A 93 9.31 14.25 -1.50
N PRO A 94 8.47 14.49 -2.52
CA PRO A 94 7.08 14.86 -2.32
C PRO A 94 6.22 13.66 -1.91
N TYR A 95 5.11 13.96 -1.24
CA TYR A 95 3.95 13.08 -1.19
C TYR A 95 3.11 13.29 -2.45
N VAL A 96 2.61 12.24 -3.07
CA VAL A 96 1.84 12.32 -4.32
C VAL A 96 0.58 11.47 -4.21
N VAL A 97 -0.55 11.99 -4.68
CA VAL A 97 -1.75 11.19 -4.95
C VAL A 97 -1.91 11.01 -6.45
N ILE A 98 -2.19 9.78 -6.88
CA ILE A 98 -2.26 9.43 -8.30
C ILE A 98 -3.31 8.35 -8.53
N HIS A 99 -3.89 8.33 -9.74
CA HIS A 99 -4.77 7.25 -10.14
C HIS A 99 -3.97 5.95 -10.28
N ARG A 100 -4.53 4.83 -9.78
CA ARG A 100 -3.82 3.54 -9.78
C ARG A 100 -3.43 3.04 -11.16
N SER A 101 -4.28 3.22 -12.17
CA SER A 101 -3.94 2.90 -13.56
C SER A 101 -2.74 3.70 -14.08
N ASP A 102 -2.55 4.93 -13.59
CA ASP A 102 -1.56 5.85 -14.13
C ASP A 102 -0.16 5.50 -13.56
N LEU A 103 -0.07 5.15 -12.27
CA LEU A 103 1.15 4.56 -11.69
C LEU A 103 1.49 3.22 -12.35
N HIS A 104 0.51 2.32 -12.45
CA HIS A 104 0.70 1.00 -13.08
C HIS A 104 1.17 1.14 -14.52
N GLY A 105 0.50 1.98 -15.32
CA GLY A 105 0.87 2.26 -16.70
C GLY A 105 2.26 2.90 -16.84
N THR A 106 2.67 3.73 -15.89
CA THR A 106 4.04 4.30 -15.86
C THR A 106 5.09 3.20 -15.68
N LEU A 107 4.89 2.28 -14.73
CA LEU A 107 5.77 1.13 -14.52
C LEU A 107 5.76 0.17 -15.72
N LEU A 108 4.59 -0.07 -16.32
CA LEU A 108 4.45 -0.92 -17.50
C LEU A 108 5.24 -0.37 -18.68
N ARG A 109 5.03 0.90 -19.03
CA ARG A 109 5.78 1.57 -20.10
C ARG A 109 7.29 1.58 -19.83
N ALA A 110 7.69 1.72 -18.56
CA ALA A 110 9.10 1.64 -18.18
C ALA A 110 9.67 0.22 -18.39
N CYS A 111 8.91 -0.83 -18.06
CA CYS A 111 9.29 -2.22 -18.35
C CYS A 111 9.42 -2.49 -19.85
N GLU A 112 8.48 -2.00 -20.67
CA GLU A 112 8.52 -2.11 -22.13
C GLU A 112 9.78 -1.44 -22.70
N ARG A 113 10.09 -0.20 -22.27
CA ARG A 113 11.31 0.51 -22.68
C ARG A 113 12.59 -0.21 -22.25
N ALA A 114 12.56 -0.89 -21.10
CA ALA A 114 13.68 -1.68 -20.60
C ALA A 114 13.82 -3.06 -21.28
N GLY A 115 12.89 -3.44 -22.17
CA GLY A 115 12.90 -4.73 -22.86
C GLY A 115 12.56 -5.92 -21.96
N VAL A 116 11.76 -5.69 -20.91
CA VAL A 116 11.19 -6.78 -20.09
C VAL A 116 10.26 -7.61 -20.96
N ASP A 117 10.37 -8.94 -20.83
CA ASP A 117 9.49 -9.89 -21.52
C ASP A 117 8.16 -10.02 -20.75
N LEU A 118 7.14 -9.31 -21.23
CA LEU A 118 5.83 -9.19 -20.59
C LEU A 118 4.85 -10.18 -21.24
N VAL A 119 4.36 -11.16 -20.47
CA VAL A 119 3.49 -12.25 -20.97
C VAL A 119 2.19 -12.28 -20.18
N THR A 120 1.06 -12.14 -20.88
CA THR A 120 -0.30 -12.22 -20.34
C THR A 120 -0.91 -13.61 -20.51
N ASP A 121 -2.11 -13.83 -19.98
CA ASP A 121 -2.83 -15.12 -20.04
C ASP A 121 -2.04 -16.33 -19.47
N VAL A 122 -1.17 -16.08 -18.49
CA VAL A 122 -0.40 -17.12 -17.80
C VAL A 122 -0.70 -17.13 -16.31
N ALA A 123 -1.64 -18.00 -15.92
CA ALA A 123 -1.91 -18.28 -14.52
C ALA A 123 -0.95 -19.35 -13.98
N VAL A 124 0.00 -18.93 -13.14
CA VAL A 124 0.88 -19.84 -12.39
C VAL A 124 0.10 -20.49 -11.25
N THR A 125 0.18 -21.82 -11.16
CA THR A 125 -0.59 -22.65 -10.24
C THR A 125 0.26 -23.46 -9.27
N ALA A 126 1.57 -23.60 -9.52
CA ALA A 126 2.50 -24.22 -8.59
C ALA A 126 3.94 -23.73 -8.80
N TYR A 127 4.78 -24.01 -7.80
CA TYR A 127 6.20 -23.67 -7.76
C TYR A 127 6.98 -24.90 -7.30
N GLU A 128 8.13 -25.13 -7.91
CA GLU A 128 9.00 -26.26 -7.61
C GLU A 128 10.45 -25.77 -7.46
N GLN A 129 11.16 -26.32 -6.48
CA GLN A 129 12.58 -26.00 -6.26
C GLN A 129 13.44 -26.85 -7.20
N GLU A 130 14.46 -26.23 -7.78
CA GLU A 130 15.50 -26.90 -8.56
C GLU A 130 16.85 -26.70 -7.87
N VAL A 131 17.88 -27.47 -8.26
CA VAL A 131 19.23 -27.33 -7.69
C VAL A 131 19.79 -25.92 -7.87
N ASP A 132 19.61 -25.34 -9.07
CA ASP A 132 20.18 -24.04 -9.45
C ASP A 132 19.12 -23.03 -9.90
N GLY A 133 17.87 -23.19 -9.44
CA GLY A 133 16.74 -22.38 -9.89
C GLY A 133 15.42 -22.73 -9.22
N ALA A 134 14.34 -22.21 -9.78
CA ALA A 134 12.98 -22.62 -9.46
C ALA A 134 12.16 -22.71 -10.75
N THR A 135 11.19 -23.62 -10.75
CA THR A 135 10.27 -23.87 -11.85
C THR A 135 8.87 -23.39 -11.45
N VAL A 136 8.22 -22.65 -12.35
CA VAL A 136 6.79 -22.33 -12.24
C VAL A 136 5.98 -23.27 -13.12
N VAL A 137 4.80 -23.66 -12.65
CA VAL A 137 3.84 -24.51 -13.37
C VAL A 137 2.61 -23.68 -13.72
N HIS A 138 2.16 -23.75 -14.97
CA HIS A 138 0.97 -23.07 -15.46
C HIS A 138 0.30 -23.90 -16.57
N GLY A 139 -0.86 -23.45 -17.07
CA GLY A 139 -1.63 -24.18 -18.09
C GLY A 139 -0.88 -24.47 -19.39
N ASN A 140 0.17 -23.70 -19.71
CA ASN A 140 0.96 -23.86 -20.94
C ASN A 140 2.21 -24.72 -20.73
N GLY A 141 2.47 -25.22 -19.51
CA GLY A 141 3.60 -26.08 -19.20
C GLY A 141 4.39 -25.63 -17.98
N ARG A 142 5.71 -25.78 -18.08
CA ARG A 142 6.66 -25.55 -17.00
C ARG A 142 7.77 -24.64 -17.51
N GLU A 143 8.07 -23.57 -16.77
CA GLU A 143 9.15 -22.65 -17.11
C GLU A 143 10.13 -22.52 -15.92
N THR A 144 11.43 -22.68 -16.18
CA THR A 144 12.48 -22.63 -15.15
C THR A 144 13.25 -21.32 -15.24
N ALA A 145 13.56 -20.72 -14.08
CA ALA A 145 14.39 -19.54 -13.95
C ALA A 145 15.40 -19.69 -12.81
N ARG A 146 16.46 -18.87 -12.82
CA ARG A 146 17.44 -18.82 -11.72
C ARG A 146 16.81 -18.40 -10.40
N VAL A 147 15.90 -17.44 -10.46
CA VAL A 147 15.09 -16.96 -9.34
C VAL A 147 13.68 -16.63 -9.85
N VAL A 148 12.69 -16.94 -9.00
CA VAL A 148 11.29 -16.59 -9.19
C VAL A 148 10.86 -15.62 -8.10
N ILE A 149 10.36 -14.45 -8.51
CA ILE A 149 9.76 -13.46 -7.62
C ILE A 149 8.25 -13.60 -7.71
N ALA A 150 7.60 -13.98 -6.62
CA ALA A 150 6.16 -14.16 -6.54
C ALA A 150 5.50 -12.87 -6.03
N ALA A 151 4.90 -12.12 -6.94
CA ALA A 151 4.11 -10.92 -6.70
C ALA A 151 2.63 -11.16 -7.05
N ASP A 152 2.11 -12.35 -6.71
CA ASP A 152 0.79 -12.87 -7.11
C ASP A 152 -0.36 -12.49 -6.15
N GLY A 153 -0.11 -11.52 -5.26
CA GLY A 153 -1.13 -10.82 -4.48
C GLY A 153 -1.64 -11.54 -3.23
N LEU A 154 -2.70 -10.98 -2.61
CA LEU A 154 -3.30 -11.48 -1.34
C LEU A 154 -3.66 -12.99 -1.36
N HIS A 155 -4.06 -13.50 -2.52
CA HIS A 155 -4.44 -14.90 -2.74
C HIS A 155 -3.29 -15.74 -3.32
N SER A 156 -2.05 -15.35 -3.02
CA SER A 156 -0.83 -15.95 -3.52
C SER A 156 -0.83 -17.47 -3.41
N VAL A 157 -0.46 -18.11 -4.53
CA VAL A 157 -0.18 -19.55 -4.59
C VAL A 157 1.19 -19.83 -3.99
N ALA A 158 2.16 -18.93 -4.21
CA ALA A 158 3.53 -19.06 -3.71
C ALA A 158 3.61 -19.01 -2.18
N ARG A 159 2.71 -18.25 -1.54
CA ARG A 159 2.69 -18.12 -0.07
C ARG A 159 2.56 -19.46 0.65
N ARG A 160 1.88 -20.44 0.04
CA ARG A 160 1.75 -21.81 0.59
C ARG A 160 3.08 -22.57 0.71
N LEU A 161 4.16 -22.08 0.10
CA LEU A 161 5.50 -22.63 0.31
C LEU A 161 6.05 -22.33 1.72
N VAL A 162 5.56 -21.28 2.38
CA VAL A 162 6.02 -20.82 3.70
C VAL A 162 4.94 -20.83 4.77
N SER A 163 3.67 -20.73 4.39
CA SER A 163 2.56 -20.63 5.33
C SER A 163 1.22 -21.05 4.73
N ASP A 164 0.43 -21.80 5.50
CA ASP A 164 -0.95 -22.20 5.17
C ASP A 164 -2.02 -21.23 5.74
N ASP A 165 -1.60 -20.05 6.20
CA ASP A 165 -2.49 -19.03 6.75
C ASP A 165 -3.57 -18.60 5.75
N GLN A 166 -4.68 -18.10 6.30
CA GLN A 166 -5.79 -17.54 5.54
C GLN A 166 -5.86 -16.02 5.73
N PRO A 167 -6.41 -15.27 4.76
CA PRO A 167 -6.67 -13.85 4.94
C PRO A 167 -7.50 -13.59 6.21
N VAL A 168 -7.09 -12.61 7.00
CA VAL A 168 -7.76 -12.20 8.23
C VAL A 168 -8.73 -11.08 7.89
N SER A 169 -10.03 -11.32 8.13
CA SER A 169 -11.06 -10.30 7.93
C SER A 169 -10.92 -9.21 8.98
N SER A 170 -10.93 -7.95 8.55
CA SER A 170 -11.09 -6.82 9.48
C SER A 170 -12.54 -6.56 9.88
N ALA A 171 -13.51 -7.20 9.20
CA ALA A 171 -14.93 -6.84 9.22
C ALA A 171 -15.25 -5.43 8.68
N TYR A 172 -14.28 -4.72 8.11
CA TYR A 172 -14.48 -3.44 7.43
C TYR A 172 -14.60 -3.61 5.91
N VAL A 173 -15.30 -2.66 5.29
CA VAL A 173 -15.60 -2.64 3.85
C VAL A 173 -15.19 -1.29 3.30
N ALA A 174 -14.53 -1.26 2.16
CA ALA A 174 -14.23 -0.05 1.42
C ALA A 174 -15.10 0.08 0.17
N TYR A 175 -15.74 1.22 0.03
CA TYR A 175 -16.37 1.73 -1.18
C TYR A 175 -15.48 2.80 -1.80
N ARG A 176 -15.50 2.91 -3.12
CA ARG A 176 -14.70 3.89 -3.85
C ARG A 176 -15.58 4.65 -4.82
N GLY A 177 -15.23 5.90 -5.08
CA GLY A 177 -15.79 6.71 -6.15
C GLY A 177 -14.71 7.64 -6.70
N ALA A 178 -14.62 7.73 -8.01
CA ALA A 178 -13.82 8.74 -8.68
C ALA A 178 -14.71 9.44 -9.70
N VAL A 179 -14.93 10.74 -9.51
CA VAL A 179 -15.86 11.54 -10.31
C VAL A 179 -15.14 12.76 -10.88
N PRO A 180 -15.58 13.31 -12.02
CA PRO A 180 -15.10 14.61 -12.47
C PRO A 180 -15.29 15.67 -11.38
N THR A 181 -14.30 16.53 -11.15
CA THR A 181 -14.33 17.54 -10.08
C THR A 181 -15.55 18.48 -10.19
N GLY A 182 -16.04 18.72 -11.40
CA GLY A 182 -17.28 19.49 -11.63
C GLY A 182 -18.53 18.94 -10.91
N GLN A 183 -18.56 17.64 -10.58
CA GLN A 183 -19.68 17.02 -9.85
C GLN A 183 -19.65 17.28 -8.34
N VAL A 184 -18.52 17.76 -7.82
CA VAL A 184 -18.31 18.02 -6.39
C VAL A 184 -18.09 19.50 -6.06
N GLU A 185 -18.26 20.40 -7.04
CA GLU A 185 -18.08 21.86 -6.86
C GLU A 185 -19.00 22.48 -5.80
N GLN A 186 -20.16 21.86 -5.55
CA GLN A 186 -21.13 22.32 -4.54
C GLN A 186 -20.82 21.77 -3.14
N LEU A 187 -19.86 20.85 -3.03
CA LEU A 187 -19.43 20.25 -1.76
C LEU A 187 -18.29 21.07 -1.16
N ASP A 188 -18.14 21.00 0.16
CA ASP A 188 -17.02 21.63 0.87
C ASP A 188 -15.78 20.71 0.76
N ILE A 189 -15.07 20.82 -0.36
CA ILE A 189 -13.89 19.98 -0.68
C ILE A 189 -12.60 20.80 -0.71
N ALA A 190 -11.50 20.12 -0.38
CA ALA A 190 -10.14 20.63 -0.60
C ALA A 190 -9.55 20.00 -1.87
N LEU A 191 -9.06 20.83 -2.78
CA LEU A 191 -8.44 20.41 -4.06
C LEU A 191 -6.91 20.37 -4.01
N ASP A 192 -6.36 20.74 -2.87
CA ASP A 192 -4.95 20.81 -2.53
C ASP A 192 -4.60 19.85 -1.39
N ASP A 193 -5.57 19.24 -0.70
CA ASP A 193 -5.32 18.36 0.43
C ASP A 193 -5.78 16.92 0.20
N VAL A 194 -5.20 16.01 0.99
CA VAL A 194 -5.83 14.73 1.31
C VAL A 194 -6.58 14.91 2.62
N VAL A 195 -7.89 14.72 2.60
CA VAL A 195 -8.74 14.83 3.78
C VAL A 195 -9.22 13.46 4.21
N VAL A 196 -9.05 13.11 5.48
CA VAL A 196 -9.66 11.93 6.11
C VAL A 196 -10.57 12.35 7.25
N TYR A 197 -11.85 12.01 7.13
CA TYR A 197 -12.82 12.08 8.21
C TYR A 197 -12.79 10.76 8.97
N VAL A 198 -12.45 10.80 10.27
CA VAL A 198 -12.39 9.63 11.14
C VAL A 198 -13.51 9.68 12.17
N GLY A 199 -14.25 8.59 12.36
CA GLY A 199 -15.41 8.58 13.25
C GLY A 199 -15.79 7.20 13.76
N PRO A 200 -16.88 7.11 14.54
CA PRO A 200 -17.32 5.86 15.14
C PRO A 200 -17.52 4.79 14.07
N LYS A 201 -16.66 3.76 14.07
CA LYS A 201 -16.74 2.60 13.17
C LYS A 201 -16.74 2.93 11.66
N CYS A 202 -16.34 4.14 11.28
CA CYS A 202 -16.30 4.57 9.89
C CYS A 202 -15.23 5.62 9.63
N HIS A 203 -14.77 5.70 8.39
CA HIS A 203 -13.98 6.83 7.92
C HIS A 203 -14.29 7.14 6.45
N PHE A 204 -14.01 8.38 6.04
CA PHE A 204 -14.23 8.85 4.68
C PHE A 204 -13.02 9.64 4.21
N VAL A 205 -12.42 9.26 3.06
CA VAL A 205 -11.21 9.87 2.52
C VAL A 205 -11.52 10.57 1.22
N GLN A 206 -10.99 11.78 1.03
CA GLN A 206 -11.16 12.57 -0.18
C GLN A 206 -9.82 13.17 -0.63
N TYR A 207 -9.56 13.18 -1.94
CA TYR A 207 -8.41 13.88 -2.52
C TYR A 207 -8.55 14.04 -4.04
N PRO A 208 -7.95 15.09 -4.62
CA PRO A 208 -7.90 15.29 -6.06
C PRO A 208 -7.03 14.25 -6.78
N LEU A 209 -7.26 14.05 -8.07
CA LEU A 209 -6.46 13.24 -8.99
C LEU A 209 -6.30 13.97 -10.34
N ARG A 210 -5.29 13.57 -11.12
CA ARG A 210 -5.06 14.06 -12.50
C ARG A 210 -5.06 15.58 -12.60
N GLY A 211 -4.16 16.24 -11.87
CA GLY A 211 -4.08 17.70 -11.86
C GLY A 211 -5.34 18.40 -11.31
N GLY A 212 -6.22 17.69 -10.59
CA GLY A 212 -7.46 18.22 -10.05
C GLY A 212 -8.69 18.05 -10.95
N GLU A 213 -8.59 17.38 -12.10
CA GLU A 213 -9.73 17.12 -13.00
C GLU A 213 -10.70 16.07 -12.46
N MET A 214 -10.19 15.15 -11.65
CA MET A 214 -10.96 14.09 -11.01
C MET A 214 -10.86 14.22 -9.49
N PHE A 215 -11.92 13.81 -8.79
CA PHE A 215 -11.97 13.80 -7.34
C PHE A 215 -12.22 12.38 -6.83
N ASN A 216 -11.29 11.88 -6.03
CA ASN A 216 -11.33 10.55 -5.46
C ASN A 216 -11.95 10.59 -4.07
N GLN A 217 -12.80 9.60 -3.80
CA GLN A 217 -13.49 9.44 -2.53
C GLN A 217 -13.49 7.95 -2.13
N VAL A 218 -13.32 7.68 -0.83
CA VAL A 218 -13.33 6.33 -0.27
C VAL A 218 -14.13 6.33 1.02
N ALA A 219 -15.17 5.51 1.09
CA ALA A 219 -15.95 5.30 2.30
C ALA A 219 -15.59 3.95 2.90
N VAL A 220 -15.24 3.92 4.18
CA VAL A 220 -14.92 2.68 4.90
C VAL A 220 -15.75 2.58 6.17
N PHE A 221 -16.38 1.42 6.40
CA PHE A 221 -17.20 1.19 7.57
C PHE A 221 -17.12 -0.26 8.07
N GLU A 222 -17.41 -0.46 9.35
CA GLU A 222 -17.55 -1.77 9.99
C GLU A 222 -18.89 -2.40 9.57
N SER A 223 -18.86 -3.57 8.95
CA SER A 223 -20.07 -4.28 8.53
C SER A 223 -20.67 -5.05 9.70
N ALA A 224 -21.93 -4.75 10.01
CA ALA A 224 -22.68 -5.50 11.02
C ALA A 224 -22.92 -6.95 10.58
N LYS A 225 -23.17 -7.16 9.27
CA LYS A 225 -23.30 -8.51 8.68
C LYS A 225 -22.03 -9.34 8.82
N ALA A 226 -20.86 -8.73 8.64
CA ALA A 226 -19.58 -9.41 8.83
C ALA A 226 -19.39 -9.89 10.27
N LEU A 227 -19.70 -9.04 11.25
CA LEU A 227 -19.65 -9.39 12.67
C LEU A 227 -20.68 -10.46 13.06
N ALA A 228 -21.81 -10.53 12.35
CA ALA A 228 -22.82 -11.58 12.50
C ALA A 228 -22.44 -12.90 11.80
N GLY A 229 -21.34 -12.93 11.04
CA GLY A 229 -20.87 -14.12 10.32
C GLY A 229 -21.64 -14.41 9.03
N GLU A 230 -22.30 -13.41 8.44
CA GLU A 230 -23.02 -13.56 7.17
C GLU A 230 -22.05 -13.61 5.97
N GLU A 231 -22.35 -14.41 4.96
CA GLU A 231 -21.51 -14.51 3.75
C GLU A 231 -21.66 -13.29 2.82
N ASP A 232 -22.84 -12.68 2.81
CA ASP A 232 -23.19 -11.53 1.96
C ASP A 232 -23.08 -10.20 2.74
N TRP A 233 -21.86 -9.91 3.19
CA TRP A 233 -21.55 -8.70 3.96
C TRP A 233 -20.86 -7.62 3.13
N GLY A 234 -20.96 -6.39 3.63
CA GLY A 234 -20.43 -5.18 3.01
C GLY A 234 -21.18 -4.74 1.78
N THR A 235 -22.44 -5.13 1.65
CA THR A 235 -23.29 -4.84 0.51
C THR A 235 -23.83 -3.40 0.54
N PRO A 236 -24.30 -2.85 -0.60
CA PRO A 236 -24.71 -1.45 -0.70
C PRO A 236 -25.80 -0.99 0.26
N ASP A 237 -26.61 -1.91 0.80
CA ASP A 237 -27.64 -1.64 1.80
C ASP A 237 -27.08 -1.31 3.20
N GLU A 238 -25.83 -1.66 3.50
CA GLU A 238 -25.18 -1.27 4.76
C GLU A 238 -24.56 0.15 4.68
N LEU A 239 -24.22 0.62 3.47
CA LEU A 239 -23.37 1.81 3.30
C LEU A 239 -24.01 3.07 3.87
N ASP A 240 -25.24 3.40 3.49
CA ASP A 240 -25.83 4.70 3.88
C ASP A 240 -26.07 4.75 5.41
N ALA A 241 -26.60 3.67 5.98
CA ALA A 241 -26.85 3.55 7.42
C ALA A 241 -25.56 3.65 8.25
N ALA A 242 -24.43 3.13 7.74
CA ALA A 242 -23.14 3.20 8.43
C ALA A 242 -22.60 4.63 8.59
N PHE A 243 -23.12 5.60 7.83
CA PHE A 243 -22.68 6.99 7.84
C PHE A 243 -23.78 7.98 8.27
N ASP A 244 -24.94 7.51 8.75
CA ASP A 244 -26.09 8.36 9.13
C ASP A 244 -25.74 9.44 10.18
N GLN A 245 -24.81 9.13 11.08
CA GLN A 245 -24.39 10.01 12.17
C GLN A 245 -23.17 10.87 11.84
N THR A 246 -22.79 10.95 10.55
CA THR A 246 -21.66 11.78 10.10
C THR A 246 -22.08 13.17 9.65
N CYS A 247 -21.10 14.07 9.55
CA CYS A 247 -21.30 15.44 9.12
C CYS A 247 -21.85 15.50 7.69
N GLU A 248 -22.42 16.64 7.33
CA GLU A 248 -23.06 16.84 6.02
C GLU A 248 -22.11 16.55 4.85
N ASN A 249 -20.83 16.95 4.95
CA ASN A 249 -19.88 16.75 3.86
C ASN A 249 -19.61 15.27 3.57
N VAL A 250 -19.52 14.43 4.61
CA VAL A 250 -19.36 12.98 4.45
C VAL A 250 -20.61 12.38 3.81
N ARG A 251 -21.80 12.69 4.34
CA ARG A 251 -23.07 12.18 3.81
C ARG A 251 -23.31 12.60 2.35
N ALA A 252 -22.90 13.81 1.98
CA ALA A 252 -23.03 14.32 0.61
C ALA A 252 -22.11 13.61 -0.40
N GLY A 253 -21.02 12.98 0.06
CA GLY A 253 -20.13 12.18 -0.79
C GLY A 253 -20.62 10.76 -1.08
N LEU A 254 -21.48 10.18 -0.23
CA LEU A 254 -21.95 8.78 -0.35
C LEU A 254 -22.72 8.46 -1.65
N PRO A 255 -23.55 9.37 -2.20
CA PRO A 255 -24.19 9.14 -3.50
C PRO A 255 -23.22 8.98 -4.67
N LEU A 256 -21.95 9.41 -4.51
CA LEU A 256 -20.91 9.36 -5.53
C LEU A 256 -20.09 8.06 -5.49
N MET A 257 -20.38 7.16 -4.55
CA MET A 257 -19.71 5.86 -4.43
C MET A 257 -20.23 4.89 -5.51
N TRP A 258 -19.33 4.14 -6.13
CA TRP A 258 -19.72 3.01 -6.98
C TRP A 258 -20.46 1.96 -6.14
N ARG A 259 -21.63 1.51 -6.60
CA ARG A 259 -22.50 0.58 -5.85
C ARG A 259 -22.46 -0.85 -6.41
N ASP A 260 -21.86 -1.03 -7.58
CA ASP A 260 -21.68 -2.32 -8.25
C ASP A 260 -20.41 -3.07 -7.80
N LYS A 261 -19.51 -2.39 -7.08
CA LYS A 261 -18.26 -2.98 -6.58
C LYS A 261 -17.83 -2.38 -5.24
N TRP A 262 -17.45 -3.25 -4.32
CA TRP A 262 -16.89 -2.91 -3.01
C TRP A 262 -15.77 -3.88 -2.64
N TRP A 263 -14.94 -3.47 -1.68
CA TRP A 263 -13.76 -4.21 -1.24
C TRP A 263 -13.88 -4.57 0.22
N ARG A 264 -14.19 -5.83 0.50
CA ARG A 264 -14.05 -6.39 1.85
C ARG A 264 -12.58 -6.36 2.24
N MET A 265 -12.28 -5.78 3.40
CA MET A 265 -10.90 -5.51 3.79
C MET A 265 -10.33 -6.70 4.57
N TYR A 266 -9.33 -7.32 3.95
CA TYR A 266 -8.55 -8.40 4.53
C TYR A 266 -7.07 -8.02 4.54
N ASP A 267 -6.36 -8.49 5.55
CA ASP A 267 -4.91 -8.54 5.56
C ASP A 267 -4.45 -9.96 5.90
N ARG A 268 -3.18 -10.13 6.29
CA ARG A 268 -2.67 -11.39 6.84
C ARG A 268 -1.78 -11.10 8.03
N ASP A 269 -1.67 -12.08 8.93
CA ASP A 269 -0.67 -12.00 9.98
C ASP A 269 0.74 -12.02 9.39
N PRO A 270 1.67 -11.21 9.93
CA PRO A 270 3.04 -11.18 9.45
C PRO A 270 3.73 -12.53 9.59
N ILE A 271 4.57 -12.85 8.60
CA ILE A 271 5.44 -14.04 8.60
C ILE A 271 6.88 -13.59 8.43
N ASP A 272 7.81 -14.31 9.07
CA ASP A 272 9.24 -13.94 9.06
C ASP A 272 10.01 -14.55 7.88
N GLN A 273 9.47 -15.61 7.26
CA GLN A 273 10.10 -16.28 6.12
C GLN A 273 9.37 -15.96 4.82
N TRP A 274 10.06 -15.28 3.90
CA TRP A 274 9.54 -14.91 2.57
C TRP A 274 10.29 -15.59 1.43
N VAL A 275 11.41 -16.25 1.72
CA VAL A 275 12.26 -16.94 0.75
C VAL A 275 12.29 -18.43 1.05
N VAL A 276 12.07 -19.23 0.01
CA VAL A 276 12.28 -20.68 0.00
C VAL A 276 13.10 -21.02 -1.23
N GLY A 277 14.34 -21.48 -1.01
CA GLY A 277 15.29 -21.75 -2.08
C GLY A 277 15.42 -20.56 -3.04
N ARG A 278 14.98 -20.75 -4.29
CA ARG A 278 15.05 -19.72 -5.35
C ARG A 278 13.73 -18.99 -5.61
N VAL A 279 12.76 -19.10 -4.70
CA VAL A 279 11.47 -18.40 -4.76
C VAL A 279 11.40 -17.37 -3.63
N ALA A 280 11.04 -16.13 -3.96
CA ALA A 280 10.86 -15.04 -2.99
C ALA A 280 9.48 -14.38 -3.13
N LEU A 281 8.80 -14.18 -2.01
CA LEU A 281 7.53 -13.43 -1.94
C LEU A 281 7.80 -11.91 -1.88
N THR A 282 6.96 -11.12 -2.55
CA THR A 282 7.02 -9.64 -2.58
C THR A 282 5.62 -9.03 -2.65
N GLY A 283 5.45 -7.82 -2.13
CA GLY A 283 4.15 -7.15 -2.08
C GLY A 283 3.10 -7.97 -1.33
N ASP A 284 1.85 -7.91 -1.77
CA ASP A 284 0.71 -8.53 -1.10
C ASP A 284 0.78 -10.08 -0.99
N SER A 285 1.70 -10.76 -1.69
CA SER A 285 1.94 -12.21 -1.46
C SER A 285 2.67 -12.46 -0.14
N ALA A 286 3.51 -11.51 0.29
CA ALA A 286 4.29 -11.56 1.51
C ALA A 286 3.59 -10.80 2.66
N HIS A 287 3.13 -9.58 2.40
CA HIS A 287 2.72 -8.62 3.43
C HIS A 287 1.51 -7.77 3.00
N PRO A 288 0.34 -8.36 2.74
CA PRO A 288 -0.84 -7.58 2.39
C PRO A 288 -1.35 -6.81 3.62
N PRO A 289 -1.37 -5.46 3.62
CA PRO A 289 -1.80 -4.69 4.77
C PRO A 289 -3.27 -4.27 4.67
N LEU A 290 -3.87 -3.87 5.80
CA LEU A 290 -5.01 -2.96 5.77
C LEU A 290 -4.54 -1.57 5.32
N GLN A 291 -5.37 -0.85 4.57
CA GLN A 291 -4.94 0.34 3.83
C GLN A 291 -4.72 1.61 4.66
N TYR A 292 -4.85 1.57 5.99
CA TYR A 292 -4.90 2.77 6.85
C TYR A 292 -3.64 3.64 6.80
N LEU A 293 -2.48 3.07 6.45
CA LEU A 293 -1.23 3.82 6.25
C LEU A 293 -0.95 4.19 4.78
N ALA A 294 -1.79 3.72 3.85
CA ALA A 294 -1.60 3.84 2.40
C ALA A 294 -0.28 3.28 1.86
N GLN A 295 0.27 2.22 2.49
CA GLN A 295 1.62 1.72 2.18
C GLN A 295 1.68 0.42 1.37
N GLY A 296 0.57 -0.25 1.04
CA GLY A 296 0.64 -1.55 0.35
C GLY A 296 1.42 -1.53 -0.97
N ALA A 297 1.06 -0.61 -1.88
CA ALA A 297 1.78 -0.43 -3.14
C ALA A 297 3.21 0.11 -2.93
N VAL A 298 3.40 0.95 -1.91
CA VAL A 298 4.70 1.51 -1.54
C VAL A 298 5.66 0.40 -1.08
N MET A 299 5.25 -0.46 -0.14
CA MET A 299 6.06 -1.58 0.33
C MET A 299 6.42 -2.55 -0.80
N ALA A 300 5.53 -2.77 -1.76
CA ALA A 300 5.83 -3.61 -2.92
C ALA A 300 6.91 -2.99 -3.84
N ILE A 301 6.95 -1.66 -3.96
CA ILE A 301 8.01 -0.93 -4.68
C ILE A 301 9.32 -0.94 -3.89
N GLU A 302 9.24 -0.79 -2.57
CA GLU A 302 10.41 -0.91 -1.68
C GLU A 302 11.04 -2.31 -1.74
N ASP A 303 10.23 -3.38 -1.78
CA ASP A 303 10.74 -4.75 -1.93
C ASP A 303 11.57 -4.90 -3.21
N ALA A 304 11.01 -4.42 -4.33
CA ALA A 304 11.67 -4.42 -5.63
C ALA A 304 13.00 -3.66 -5.59
N TRP A 305 12.99 -2.50 -4.94
CA TRP A 305 14.18 -1.68 -4.76
C TRP A 305 15.24 -2.41 -3.93
N VAL A 306 14.91 -2.86 -2.70
CA VAL A 306 15.84 -3.53 -1.80
C VAL A 306 16.47 -4.76 -2.46
N LEU A 307 15.67 -5.64 -3.05
CA LEU A 307 16.20 -6.82 -3.73
C LEU A 307 17.14 -6.43 -4.88
N SER A 308 16.75 -5.43 -5.68
CA SER A 308 17.57 -4.98 -6.80
C SER A 308 18.87 -4.32 -6.36
N GLU A 309 18.90 -3.61 -5.23
CA GLU A 309 20.12 -2.98 -4.72
C GLU A 309 21.13 -4.03 -4.23
N HIS A 310 20.68 -5.10 -3.58
CA HIS A 310 21.57 -6.22 -3.22
C HIS A 310 22.16 -6.92 -4.45
N VAL A 311 21.35 -7.13 -5.50
CA VAL A 311 21.84 -7.62 -6.78
C VAL A 311 22.82 -6.63 -7.40
N GLY A 312 22.48 -5.34 -7.39
CA GLY A 312 23.29 -4.26 -7.94
C GLY A 312 24.66 -4.14 -7.28
N ALA A 313 24.74 -4.35 -5.97
CA ALA A 313 26.01 -4.38 -5.24
C ALA A 313 26.94 -5.48 -5.78
N GLN A 314 26.43 -6.69 -6.03
CA GLN A 314 27.22 -7.77 -6.62
C GLN A 314 27.64 -7.44 -8.06
N VAL A 315 26.72 -6.90 -8.87
CA VAL A 315 27.00 -6.47 -10.24
C VAL A 315 28.12 -5.43 -10.28
N SER A 316 28.12 -4.48 -9.33
CA SER A 316 29.16 -3.45 -9.22
C SER A 316 30.55 -4.03 -8.94
N THR A 317 30.62 -5.20 -8.30
CA THR A 317 31.86 -5.95 -8.07
C THR A 317 32.24 -6.92 -9.20
N GLY A 318 31.51 -6.89 -10.31
CA GLY A 318 31.78 -7.69 -11.51
C GLY A 318 31.01 -9.00 -11.63
N ALA A 319 30.05 -9.27 -10.73
CA ALA A 319 29.18 -10.44 -10.86
C ALA A 319 28.20 -10.25 -12.02
N ALA A 320 27.98 -11.29 -12.82
CA ALA A 320 27.06 -11.28 -13.95
C ALA A 320 26.58 -12.69 -14.28
N GLY A 321 25.31 -12.81 -14.69
CA GLY A 321 24.75 -14.09 -15.13
C GLY A 321 24.89 -15.18 -14.07
N ALA A 322 25.74 -16.19 -14.34
CA ALA A 322 25.94 -17.33 -13.46
C ALA A 322 26.83 -17.05 -12.24
N THR A 323 27.55 -15.92 -12.18
CA THR A 323 28.38 -15.56 -11.03
C THR A 323 27.65 -14.71 -9.98
N LEU A 324 26.37 -14.40 -10.20
CA LEU A 324 25.52 -13.77 -9.19
C LEU A 324 25.20 -14.77 -8.09
N ASP A 325 25.50 -14.38 -6.85
CA ASP A 325 25.14 -15.11 -5.65
C ASP A 325 23.70 -14.75 -5.25
N TRP A 326 22.76 -15.47 -5.84
CA TRP A 326 21.35 -15.31 -5.54
C TRP A 326 21.00 -15.71 -4.11
N ASP A 327 21.77 -16.61 -3.46
CA ASP A 327 21.52 -16.97 -2.06
C ASP A 327 21.80 -15.78 -1.16
N ALA A 328 22.93 -15.12 -1.37
CA ALA A 328 23.28 -13.92 -0.62
C ALA A 328 22.30 -12.76 -0.86
N ALA A 329 21.87 -12.53 -2.11
CA ALA A 329 20.93 -11.45 -2.43
C ALA A 329 19.54 -11.70 -1.80
N LEU A 330 19.03 -12.92 -1.90
CA LEU A 330 17.73 -13.28 -1.32
C LEU A 330 17.78 -13.32 0.21
N ALA A 331 18.89 -13.78 0.80
CA ALA A 331 19.09 -13.74 2.24
C ALA A 331 19.13 -12.30 2.78
N ALA A 332 19.78 -11.37 2.06
CA ALA A 332 19.83 -9.96 2.46
C ALA A 332 18.45 -9.30 2.37
N TYR A 333 17.69 -9.56 1.29
CA TYR A 333 16.29 -9.15 1.17
C TYR A 333 15.42 -9.66 2.32
N GLN A 334 15.52 -10.96 2.64
CA GLN A 334 14.78 -11.56 3.77
C GLN A 334 15.25 -11.03 5.14
N ALA A 335 16.50 -10.59 5.28
CA ALA A 335 16.98 -10.10 6.56
C ALA A 335 16.33 -8.77 6.97
N VAL A 336 15.91 -7.93 6.01
CA VAL A 336 15.44 -6.57 6.30
C VAL A 336 13.92 -6.40 6.12
N ARG A 337 13.35 -6.91 5.03
CA ARG A 337 11.96 -6.57 4.66
C ARG A 337 10.88 -7.15 5.57
N PRO A 338 10.99 -8.39 6.09
CA PRO A 338 9.99 -8.95 7.00
C PRO A 338 9.71 -8.08 8.22
N GLU A 339 10.74 -7.60 8.92
CA GLU A 339 10.56 -6.74 10.09
C GLU A 339 9.95 -5.38 9.70
N HIS A 340 10.42 -4.78 8.61
CA HIS A 340 9.89 -3.52 8.12
C HIS A 340 8.38 -3.62 7.84
N CYS A 341 7.97 -4.57 6.99
CA CYS A 341 6.58 -4.71 6.61
C CYS A 341 5.73 -5.21 7.78
N ARG A 342 6.27 -6.03 8.70
CA ARG A 342 5.58 -6.41 9.94
C ARG A 342 5.19 -5.17 10.75
N ARG A 343 6.08 -4.18 10.89
CA ARG A 343 5.79 -2.91 11.56
C ARG A 343 4.66 -2.16 10.86
N VAL A 344 4.68 -2.10 9.52
CA VAL A 344 3.60 -1.46 8.75
C VAL A 344 2.27 -2.18 8.93
N LEU A 345 2.22 -3.51 8.82
CA LEU A 345 0.99 -4.30 8.97
C LEU A 345 0.36 -4.11 10.36
N THR A 346 1.18 -4.30 11.40
CA THR A 346 0.71 -4.20 12.78
C THR A 346 0.33 -2.78 13.17
N THR A 347 1.09 -1.77 12.72
CA THR A 347 0.76 -0.36 12.95
C THR A 347 -0.49 0.05 12.18
N ALA A 348 -0.69 -0.44 10.96
CA ALA A 348 -1.90 -0.17 10.19
C ALA A 348 -3.15 -0.65 10.92
N ARG A 349 -3.14 -1.85 11.51
CA ARG A 349 -4.25 -2.35 12.34
C ARG A 349 -4.54 -1.42 13.54
N ALA A 350 -3.50 -1.05 14.29
CA ALA A 350 -3.64 -0.15 15.43
C ALA A 350 -4.12 1.26 15.03
N TRP A 351 -3.64 1.77 13.90
CA TRP A 351 -4.02 3.07 13.35
C TRP A 351 -5.47 3.10 12.86
N GLY A 352 -5.92 2.03 12.20
CA GLY A 352 -7.33 1.85 11.84
C GLY A 352 -8.23 1.80 13.07
N ALA A 353 -7.86 1.02 14.10
CA ALA A 353 -8.61 0.99 15.36
C ALA A 353 -8.72 2.37 16.01
N LEU A 354 -7.64 3.17 15.99
CA LEU A 354 -7.64 4.55 16.48
C LEU A 354 -8.58 5.46 15.68
N TRP A 355 -8.66 5.30 14.36
CA TRP A 355 -9.59 6.06 13.51
C TRP A 355 -11.04 5.82 13.90
N HIS A 356 -11.35 4.59 14.26
CA HIS A 356 -12.72 4.08 14.39
C HIS A 356 -13.28 4.06 15.81
N LEU A 357 -12.56 4.64 16.77
CA LEU A 357 -13.00 4.75 18.17
C LEU A 357 -14.39 5.39 18.31
N THR A 358 -15.08 5.02 19.39
CA THR A 358 -16.46 5.47 19.71
C THR A 358 -16.51 6.11 21.09
N GLY A 359 -17.64 6.75 21.43
CA GLY A 359 -17.90 7.23 22.80
C GLY A 359 -16.79 8.12 23.39
N GLU A 360 -16.44 7.88 24.66
CA GLU A 360 -15.39 8.64 25.38
C GLU A 360 -14.00 8.45 24.75
N GLU A 361 -13.68 7.27 24.22
CA GLU A 361 -12.39 7.00 23.57
C GLU A 361 -12.20 7.85 22.31
N ARG A 362 -13.28 8.09 21.54
CA ARG A 362 -13.27 9.04 20.41
C ARG A 362 -12.96 10.45 20.89
N LEU A 363 -13.60 10.91 21.96
CA LEU A 363 -13.38 12.27 22.49
C LEU A 363 -11.93 12.43 22.93
N TRP A 364 -11.40 11.44 23.63
CA TRP A 364 -9.98 11.41 24.01
C TRP A 364 -9.05 11.44 22.78
N ARG A 365 -9.30 10.60 21.76
CA ARG A 365 -8.53 10.61 20.52
C ARG A 365 -8.54 11.99 19.86
N ASN A 366 -9.71 12.64 19.81
CA ASN A 366 -9.85 13.97 19.24
C ASN A 366 -9.00 15.01 20.00
N ASP A 367 -9.00 14.97 21.33
CA ASP A 367 -8.19 15.88 22.16
C ASP A 367 -6.68 15.64 21.98
N VAL A 368 -6.24 14.38 21.91
CA VAL A 368 -4.84 14.04 21.62
C VAL A 368 -4.43 14.57 20.24
N MET A 369 -5.25 14.37 19.21
CA MET A 369 -4.92 14.83 17.85
C MET A 369 -4.85 16.36 17.76
N ARG A 370 -5.75 17.07 18.44
CA ARG A 370 -5.79 18.55 18.47
C ARG A 370 -4.62 19.17 19.22
N THR A 371 -4.09 18.46 20.22
CA THR A 371 -2.97 18.96 21.05
C THR A 371 -1.60 18.58 20.51
N ARG A 372 -1.54 17.65 19.54
CA ARG A 372 -0.29 17.28 18.86
C ARG A 372 0.28 18.49 18.10
N ASP A 373 1.59 18.69 18.21
CA ASP A 373 2.30 19.61 17.33
C ASP A 373 2.24 19.08 15.89
N VAL A 374 1.68 19.87 14.98
CA VAL A 374 1.55 19.51 13.56
C VAL A 374 2.90 19.31 12.86
N ARG A 375 3.98 19.87 13.43
CA ARG A 375 5.37 19.67 12.97
C ARG A 375 6.11 18.55 13.71
N ASP A 376 5.43 17.81 14.58
CA ASP A 376 5.99 16.59 15.16
C ASP A 376 5.84 15.42 14.17
N TYR A 377 6.96 15.06 13.55
CA TYR A 377 7.07 13.94 12.61
C TYR A 377 7.49 12.63 13.25
N ALA A 378 7.68 12.56 14.58
CA ALA A 378 8.19 11.36 15.23
C ALA A 378 7.31 10.13 14.93
N PHE A 379 6.00 10.31 14.77
CA PHE A 379 5.04 9.24 14.44
C PHE A 379 5.13 8.72 13.00
N VAL A 380 5.77 9.45 12.08
CA VAL A 380 5.86 9.11 10.65
C VAL A 380 7.28 8.97 10.13
N ASP A 381 8.30 9.39 10.91
CA ASP A 381 9.71 9.31 10.52
C ASP A 381 10.16 7.90 10.15
N TRP A 382 9.73 6.91 10.92
CA TRP A 382 10.02 5.50 10.67
C TRP A 382 9.43 4.98 9.35
N LEU A 383 8.42 5.68 8.82
CA LEU A 383 7.68 5.26 7.63
C LEU A 383 8.09 6.03 6.37
N TYR A 384 8.22 7.36 6.46
CA TYR A 384 8.51 8.22 5.30
C TYR A 384 10.01 8.42 5.05
N GLY A 385 10.85 7.89 5.93
CA GLY A 385 12.31 7.88 5.82
C GLY A 385 12.84 7.08 4.62
N ALA A 386 14.15 6.84 4.61
CA ALA A 386 14.77 5.95 3.63
C ALA A 386 14.51 4.49 3.98
N THR A 387 14.13 3.70 2.98
CA THR A 387 14.01 2.24 3.11
C THR A 387 15.37 1.64 3.43
N ALA A 388 15.44 0.80 4.46
CA ALA A 388 16.68 0.17 4.88
C ALA A 388 17.11 -0.94 3.91
N LEU A 389 18.43 -1.05 3.67
CA LEU A 389 19.04 -2.17 2.94
C LEU A 389 19.59 -3.26 3.86
N VAL A 390 19.79 -2.95 5.14
CA VAL A 390 20.31 -3.90 6.14
C VAL A 390 19.54 -3.72 7.46
N PRO A 391 19.46 -4.76 8.30
CA PRO A 391 18.67 -4.70 9.54
C PRO A 391 19.06 -3.53 10.46
N GLU A 392 20.34 -3.18 10.54
CA GLU A 392 20.85 -2.08 11.36
C GLU A 392 20.41 -0.70 10.84
N GLY A 393 19.95 -0.62 9.59
CA GLY A 393 19.41 0.58 8.97
C GLY A 393 17.90 0.78 9.21
N GLU A 394 17.20 -0.20 9.80
CA GLU A 394 15.78 -0.06 10.10
C GLU A 394 15.55 1.11 11.06
N PRO A 395 14.66 2.07 10.72
CA PRO A 395 14.46 3.23 11.56
C PRO A 395 13.88 2.85 12.92
N GLN A 396 14.15 3.67 13.92
CA GLN A 396 13.55 3.51 15.24
C GLN A 396 12.04 3.78 15.15
N MET A 397 11.23 2.89 15.72
CA MET A 397 9.79 3.14 15.87
C MET A 397 9.54 4.28 16.84
N PHE A 398 8.49 5.06 16.57
CA PHE A 398 8.03 6.09 17.49
C PHE A 398 7.78 5.53 18.90
N GLU A 399 7.95 6.37 19.92
CA GLU A 399 7.56 6.01 21.27
C GLU A 399 6.04 6.11 21.41
N PRO A 400 5.33 5.03 21.80
CA PRO A 400 3.90 5.10 22.05
C PRO A 400 3.61 6.11 23.16
N LEU A 401 2.59 6.93 22.98
CA LEU A 401 2.13 7.85 24.02
C LEU A 401 1.60 7.03 25.21
N VAL A 402 2.40 6.90 26.28
CA VAL A 402 1.95 6.29 27.54
C VAL A 402 1.14 7.31 28.30
N VAL A 403 -0.15 7.44 27.98
CA VAL A 403 -1.05 8.30 28.72
C VAL A 403 -1.63 7.50 29.88
N ARG A 404 -1.15 7.74 31.10
CA ARG A 404 -1.80 7.23 32.32
C ARG A 404 -3.20 7.85 32.38
N VAL A 405 -4.23 7.04 32.18
CA VAL A 405 -5.60 7.43 32.51
C VAL A 405 -5.65 7.58 34.03
N THR A 406 -5.39 8.79 34.54
CA THR A 406 -5.83 9.16 35.88
C THR A 406 -7.35 9.23 35.81
N VAL A 407 -8.00 8.11 36.11
CA VAL A 407 -9.39 8.12 36.54
C VAL A 407 -9.45 9.07 37.74
N PRO A 408 -10.19 10.18 37.70
CA PRO A 408 -10.35 11.03 38.87
C PRO A 408 -11.00 10.19 39.97
N SER A 409 -10.23 9.84 40.99
CA SER A 409 -10.75 9.22 42.19
C SER A 409 -11.44 10.31 43.02
N GLY A 410 -12.78 10.25 43.09
CA GLY A 410 -13.62 11.02 44.02
C GLY A 410 -14.51 12.05 43.31
N VAL A 411 -15.81 12.17 43.60
CA VAL A 411 -16.58 11.85 44.83
C VAL A 411 -17.97 11.32 44.48
#